data_AF-A0A8J8G8R1-F1
#
_entry.id   AF-A0A8J8G8R1-F1
#
_cell.length_a   1.000
_cell.length_b   1.000
_cell.length_c   1.000
_cell.angle_alpha   90.00
_cell.angle_beta   90.00
_cell.angle_gamma   90.00
#
_symmetry.space_group_name_H-M   'P 1'
#
loop_
_entity.id
_entity.type
_entity.pdbx_description
1 polymer ?
#
loop_
_entity_poly.entity_id
_entity_poly.type
_entity_poly.pdbx_seq_one_letter_code
_entity_poly.pdbx_strand_id
1 'polypeptide(L)'
;MKLDSSLTVKDVTVLDINKNSCTFYSNEYLKVDSLNKAHNTYKFAYPNFKKIITKKENEDYIFINSMSMATYYYPKKIKLKWILSDDKKVIGKFSVQKATTNYGGRKWTAWFTNEIPLPYGPYIFYDLPGLVLEVYDNANDYHFTFVENKNLLDNVDKENILEKYLGKNKFEIKLLDWQKILFNYYNNPIPEYKDGNARMVGENGQEYTANDYREVEKQIQTKMKRYNNPIELDEKVEFK
;
A
#
# COMPACT_ATOMS: atom_id res chain seq x y z
N MET A 1 18.76 16.57 6.40
CA MET A 1 17.52 17.35 6.18
C MET A 1 16.41 16.56 6.86
N LYS A 2 15.87 17.05 8.00
CA LYS A 2 14.73 16.38 8.65
C LYS A 2 13.56 16.43 7.67
N LEU A 3 12.91 15.29 7.40
CA LEU A 3 11.65 15.28 6.67
C LEU A 3 10.69 16.21 7.41
N ASP A 4 10.09 17.13 6.67
CA ASP A 4 9.08 18.04 7.19
C ASP A 4 7.88 17.21 7.67
N SER A 5 7.71 17.13 8.99
CA SER A 5 6.66 16.36 9.67
C SER A 5 5.25 16.93 9.47
N SER A 6 5.09 17.95 8.61
CA SER A 6 3.84 18.67 8.36
C SER A 6 2.98 18.09 7.23
N LEU A 7 3.44 17.07 6.49
CA LEU A 7 2.68 16.43 5.41
C LEU A 7 2.21 15.02 5.80
N THR A 8 1.37 14.92 6.83
CA THR A 8 0.63 13.69 7.10
C THR A 8 -0.43 13.50 6.00
N VAL A 9 -0.28 12.44 5.21
CA VAL A 9 -1.28 12.04 4.23
C VAL A 9 -2.18 10.98 4.86
N LYS A 10 -3.50 11.18 4.78
CA LYS A 10 -4.49 10.20 5.22
C LYS A 10 -4.95 9.36 4.04
N ASP A 11 -5.11 8.06 4.29
CA ASP A 11 -5.80 7.15 3.38
C ASP A 11 -6.73 6.26 4.20
N VAL A 12 -7.78 5.75 3.55
CA VAL A 12 -8.62 4.70 4.11
C VAL A 12 -8.22 3.41 3.43
N THR A 13 -7.66 2.48 4.18
CA THR A 13 -7.29 1.14 3.67
C THR A 13 -8.31 0.11 4.09
N VAL A 14 -8.45 -0.93 3.28
CA VAL A 14 -9.32 -2.08 3.50
C VAL A 14 -8.45 -3.28 3.82
N LEU A 15 -8.74 -3.94 4.94
CA LEU A 15 -8.32 -5.31 5.18
C LEU A 15 -9.49 -6.22 4.83
N ASP A 16 -9.41 -6.83 3.67
CA ASP A 16 -10.41 -7.74 3.17
C ASP A 16 -10.10 -9.16 3.61
N ILE A 17 -11.00 -9.79 4.36
CA ILE A 17 -10.83 -11.11 4.96
C ILE A 17 -11.85 -12.05 4.32
N ASN A 18 -11.35 -13.02 3.55
CA ASN A 18 -12.11 -14.11 2.99
C ASN A 18 -11.79 -15.42 3.73
N LYS A 19 -12.51 -16.49 3.41
CA LYS A 19 -12.35 -17.80 4.07
C LYS A 19 -10.89 -18.30 4.11
N ASN A 20 -10.16 -18.11 3.01
CA ASN A 20 -8.81 -18.67 2.83
C ASN A 20 -7.76 -17.60 2.48
N SER A 21 -8.11 -16.32 2.48
CA SER A 21 -7.20 -15.25 2.08
C SER A 21 -7.50 -13.93 2.77
N CYS A 22 -6.47 -13.10 2.92
CA CYS A 22 -6.61 -11.72 3.35
C CYS A 22 -5.89 -10.80 2.36
N THR A 23 -6.52 -9.69 1.97
CA THR A 23 -5.91 -8.70 1.08
C THR A 23 -6.03 -7.30 1.68
N PHE A 24 -4.90 -6.62 1.82
CA PHE A 24 -4.79 -5.25 2.30
C PHE A 24 -4.52 -4.30 1.13
N TYR A 25 -5.38 -3.30 0.95
CA TYR A 25 -5.31 -2.35 -0.18
C TYR A 25 -6.02 -1.03 0.16
N SER A 26 -5.87 0.01 -0.67
CA SER A 26 -6.59 1.27 -0.47
C SER A 26 -8.07 1.17 -0.85
N ASN A 27 -8.96 1.79 -0.07
CA ASN A 27 -10.39 1.90 -0.36
C ASN A 27 -10.67 2.72 -1.63
N GLU A 28 -9.69 3.45 -2.15
CA GLU A 28 -9.80 4.18 -3.41
C GLU A 28 -10.24 3.27 -4.57
N TYR A 29 -9.76 2.03 -4.62
CA TYR A 29 -10.15 1.08 -5.66
C TYR A 29 -11.66 0.75 -5.63
N LEU A 30 -12.25 0.60 -4.43
CA LEU A 30 -13.69 0.34 -4.28
C LEU A 30 -14.53 1.58 -4.63
N LYS A 31 -14.08 2.76 -4.20
CA LYS A 31 -14.75 4.04 -4.50
C LYS A 31 -14.79 4.31 -6.00
N VAL A 32 -13.64 4.21 -6.66
CA VAL A 32 -13.52 4.46 -8.10
C VAL A 32 -14.31 3.44 -8.91
N ASP A 33 -14.32 2.16 -8.51
CA ASP A 33 -15.15 1.16 -9.18
C ASP A 33 -16.64 1.46 -9.08
N SER A 34 -17.10 1.86 -7.89
CA SER A 34 -18.50 2.23 -7.67
C SER A 34 -18.89 3.45 -8.50
N LEU A 35 -18.04 4.48 -8.54
CA LEU A 35 -18.27 5.69 -9.35
C LEU A 35 -18.27 5.39 -10.86
N ASN A 36 -17.34 4.57 -11.33
CA ASN A 36 -17.26 4.18 -12.73
C ASN A 36 -18.51 3.40 -13.18
N LYS A 37 -19.02 2.49 -12.34
CA LYS A 37 -20.27 1.76 -12.60
C LYS A 37 -21.49 2.69 -12.61
N ALA A 38 -21.60 3.59 -11.63
CA ALA A 38 -22.75 4.49 -11.51
C ALA A 38 -22.86 5.51 -12.65
N HIS A 39 -21.72 5.98 -13.17
CA HIS A 39 -21.67 7.03 -14.19
C HIS A 39 -21.27 6.53 -15.58
N ASN A 40 -21.06 5.22 -15.75
CA ASN A 40 -20.52 4.62 -16.98
C ASN A 40 -19.23 5.31 -17.45
N THR A 41 -18.31 5.55 -16.52
CA THR A 41 -17.01 6.19 -16.78
C THR A 41 -15.84 5.22 -16.62
N TYR A 42 -14.66 5.61 -17.10
CA TYR A 42 -13.42 4.87 -16.91
C TYR A 42 -12.35 5.77 -16.27
N LYS A 43 -12.44 5.95 -14.96
CA LYS A 43 -11.45 6.67 -14.15
C LYS A 43 -10.43 5.71 -13.55
N PHE A 44 -9.18 6.15 -13.48
CA PHE A 44 -8.12 5.45 -12.76
C PHE A 44 -8.19 5.72 -11.26
N ALA A 45 -7.76 4.76 -10.46
CA ALA A 45 -7.60 4.92 -9.01
C ALA A 45 -6.21 5.47 -8.68
N TYR A 46 -6.14 6.46 -7.80
CA TYR A 46 -4.89 7.10 -7.38
C TYR A 46 -4.74 7.05 -5.86
N PRO A 47 -4.54 5.85 -5.28
CA PRO A 47 -4.43 5.72 -3.84
C PRO A 47 -3.18 6.40 -3.28
N ASN A 48 -3.31 6.95 -2.07
CA ASN A 48 -2.17 7.49 -1.33
C ASN A 48 -1.28 6.34 -0.84
N PHE A 49 -1.88 5.28 -0.31
CA PHE A 49 -1.21 4.02 0.01
C PHE A 49 -1.34 3.03 -1.15
N LYS A 50 -0.30 2.95 -1.98
CA LYS A 50 -0.32 2.21 -3.25
C LYS A 50 -0.06 0.71 -3.13
N LYS A 51 0.59 0.28 -2.05
CA LYS A 51 1.03 -1.11 -1.90
C LYS A 51 -0.18 -2.00 -1.59
N ILE A 52 -0.28 -3.12 -2.30
CA ILE A 52 -1.30 -4.15 -2.03
C ILE A 52 -0.58 -5.37 -1.49
N ILE A 53 -1.12 -5.94 -0.41
CA ILE A 53 -0.58 -7.15 0.21
C ILE A 53 -1.66 -8.21 0.21
N THR A 54 -1.38 -9.38 -0.36
CA THR A 54 -2.26 -10.54 -0.28
C THR A 54 -1.56 -11.66 0.48
N LYS A 55 -2.33 -12.36 1.31
CA LYS A 55 -1.87 -13.56 2.03
C LYS A 55 -2.95 -14.63 1.93
N LYS A 56 -2.65 -15.72 1.23
CA LYS A 56 -3.46 -16.95 1.29
C LYS A 56 -3.03 -17.81 2.48
N GLU A 57 -3.93 -18.63 2.98
CA GLU A 57 -3.62 -19.57 4.06
C GLU A 57 -2.42 -20.46 3.66
N ASN A 58 -1.48 -20.67 4.58
CA ASN A 58 -0.27 -21.49 4.37
C ASN A 58 0.71 -21.05 3.25
N GLU A 59 0.45 -19.95 2.55
CA GLU A 59 1.38 -19.40 1.53
C GLU A 59 2.23 -18.24 2.06
N ASP A 60 3.20 -17.74 1.30
CA ASP A 60 3.91 -16.49 1.64
C ASP A 60 3.04 -15.25 1.37
N TYR A 61 3.44 -14.09 1.89
CA TYR A 61 2.80 -12.83 1.52
C TYR A 61 3.18 -12.46 0.08
N ILE A 62 2.22 -12.01 -0.71
CA ILE A 62 2.47 -11.44 -2.04
C ILE A 62 2.40 -9.92 -1.94
N PHE A 63 3.52 -9.28 -2.22
CA PHE A 63 3.63 -7.82 -2.28
C PHE A 63 3.40 -7.39 -3.72
N ILE A 64 2.39 -6.55 -3.95
CA ILE A 64 2.01 -6.06 -5.27
C ILE A 64 2.25 -4.55 -5.29
N ASN A 65 3.03 -4.11 -6.27
CA ASN A 65 3.33 -2.70 -6.50
C ASN A 65 3.16 -2.37 -7.97
N SER A 66 2.58 -1.22 -8.27
CA SER A 66 2.52 -0.70 -9.65
C SER A 66 3.57 0.38 -9.84
N MET A 67 4.27 0.32 -10.97
CA MET A 67 5.15 1.38 -11.42
C MET A 67 4.90 1.62 -12.90
N SER A 68 4.63 2.88 -13.24
CA SER A 68 4.22 3.27 -14.58
C SER A 68 3.05 2.42 -15.09
N MET A 69 3.13 1.85 -16.30
CA MET A 69 2.08 1.02 -16.91
C MET A 69 2.15 -0.48 -16.54
N ALA A 70 3.00 -0.85 -15.57
CA ALA A 70 3.21 -2.24 -15.18
C ALA A 70 2.93 -2.48 -13.70
N THR A 71 2.52 -3.70 -13.40
CA THR A 71 2.35 -4.21 -12.05
C THR A 71 3.40 -5.29 -11.80
N TYR A 72 4.05 -5.22 -10.66
CA TYR A 72 5.07 -6.14 -10.22
C TYR A 72 4.64 -6.78 -8.92
N TYR A 73 4.85 -8.08 -8.81
CA TYR A 73 4.57 -8.80 -7.58
C TYR A 73 5.72 -9.72 -7.20
N TYR A 74 5.91 -9.89 -5.89
CA TYR A 74 6.92 -10.79 -5.36
C TYR A 74 6.46 -11.44 -4.06
N PRO A 75 6.73 -12.75 -3.87
CA PRO A 75 6.48 -13.41 -2.60
C PRO A 75 7.50 -12.97 -1.55
N LYS A 76 7.06 -12.89 -0.30
CA LYS A 76 7.88 -12.54 0.85
C LYS A 76 7.42 -13.34 2.07
N LYS A 77 8.30 -14.20 2.57
CA LYS A 77 8.10 -14.89 3.83
C LYS A 77 8.30 -13.91 4.98
N ILE A 78 7.25 -13.70 5.78
CA ILE A 78 7.28 -12.82 6.95
C ILE A 78 6.83 -13.61 8.16
N LYS A 79 7.60 -13.53 9.24
CA LYS A 79 7.22 -14.03 10.55
C LYS A 79 7.54 -12.96 11.58
N LEU A 80 6.50 -12.33 12.12
CA LEU A 80 6.65 -11.35 13.18
C LEU A 80 6.88 -12.05 14.52
N LYS A 81 7.82 -11.53 15.31
CA LYS A 81 8.08 -11.99 16.67
C LYS A 81 7.47 -10.99 17.64
N TRP A 82 6.20 -11.18 17.95
CA TRP A 82 5.48 -10.32 18.88
C TRP A 82 5.92 -10.54 20.33
N ILE A 83 6.13 -9.43 21.03
CA ILE A 83 6.31 -9.38 22.48
C ILE A 83 5.03 -8.79 23.05
N LEU A 84 4.24 -9.64 23.74
CA LEU A 84 3.01 -9.22 24.41
C LEU A 84 3.35 -8.45 25.69
N SER A 85 2.48 -7.51 26.04
CA SER A 85 2.55 -6.73 27.28
C SER A 85 1.19 -6.78 27.98
N ASP A 86 1.19 -6.63 29.31
CA ASP A 86 -0.05 -6.55 30.09
C ASP A 86 -0.73 -5.17 30.00
N ASP A 87 -0.11 -4.21 29.30
CA ASP A 87 -0.71 -2.91 29.02
C ASP A 87 -2.04 -3.10 28.26
N LYS A 88 -3.10 -2.52 28.83
CA LYS A 88 -4.45 -2.53 28.25
C LYS A 88 -4.97 -1.12 28.08
N LYS A 89 -5.81 -0.92 27.07
CA LYS A 89 -6.63 0.29 26.91
C LYS A 89 -7.94 -0.06 26.22
N VAL A 90 -8.78 0.96 26.01
CA VAL A 90 -10.03 0.82 25.27
C VAL A 90 -9.91 1.56 23.93
N ILE A 91 -10.31 0.91 22.84
CA ILE A 91 -10.48 1.53 21.52
C ILE A 91 -11.94 1.30 21.09
N GLY A 92 -12.71 2.39 21.02
CA GLY A 92 -14.15 2.31 20.80
C GLY A 92 -14.83 1.52 21.93
N LYS A 93 -15.34 0.34 21.61
CA LYS A 93 -15.98 -0.59 22.56
C LYS A 93 -15.11 -1.77 22.98
N PHE A 94 -13.92 -1.91 22.42
CA PHE A 94 -13.08 -3.09 22.59
C PHE A 94 -11.99 -2.83 23.63
N SER A 95 -11.79 -3.80 24.52
CA SER A 95 -10.59 -3.89 25.34
C SER A 95 -9.45 -4.43 24.47
N VAL A 96 -8.36 -3.67 24.38
CA VAL A 96 -7.19 -4.02 23.59
C VAL A 96 -5.97 -4.24 24.47
N GLN A 97 -5.12 -5.18 24.05
CA GLN A 97 -3.83 -5.49 24.66
C GLN A 97 -2.70 -5.00 23.74
N LYS A 98 -1.61 -4.53 24.35
CA LYS A 98 -0.42 -4.09 23.63
C LYS A 98 0.47 -5.26 23.23
N ALA A 99 1.03 -5.16 22.04
CA ALA A 99 2.15 -5.98 21.58
C ALA A 99 3.18 -5.11 20.86
N THR A 100 4.43 -5.54 20.86
CA THR A 100 5.51 -4.86 20.12
C THR A 100 6.29 -5.83 19.26
N THR A 101 6.83 -5.36 18.14
CA THR A 101 7.70 -6.15 17.25
C THR A 101 8.68 -5.22 16.54
N ASN A 102 9.73 -5.80 15.94
CA ASN A 102 10.61 -5.08 15.02
C ASN A 102 10.40 -5.64 13.61
N TYR A 103 10.21 -4.76 12.64
CA TYR A 103 10.03 -5.13 11.24
C TYR A 103 10.45 -3.97 10.34
N GLY A 104 11.16 -4.28 9.25
CA GLY A 104 11.48 -3.30 8.22
C GLY A 104 12.38 -2.16 8.72
N GLY A 105 13.32 -2.46 9.61
CA GLY A 105 14.12 -1.42 10.30
C GLY A 105 13.34 -0.52 11.27
N ARG A 106 12.07 -0.82 11.56
CA ARG A 106 11.22 -0.04 12.48
C ARG A 106 10.81 -0.85 13.70
N LYS A 107 10.56 -0.14 14.81
CA LYS A 107 9.91 -0.70 16.01
C LYS A 107 8.44 -0.31 15.98
N TRP A 108 7.58 -1.32 16.11
CA TRP A 108 6.13 -1.19 16.02
C TRP A 108 5.47 -1.46 17.36
N THR A 109 4.44 -0.69 17.66
CA THR A 109 3.48 -0.96 18.74
C THR A 109 2.13 -1.25 18.11
N ALA A 110 1.54 -2.39 18.45
CA ALA A 110 0.21 -2.80 18.03
C ALA A 110 -0.71 -2.94 19.25
N TRP A 111 -1.98 -2.62 19.06
CA TRP A 111 -3.06 -2.83 20.01
C TRP A 111 -4.11 -3.74 19.39
N PHE A 112 -4.32 -4.92 19.97
CA PHE A 112 -5.19 -5.96 19.43
C PHE A 112 -6.26 -6.38 20.43
N THR A 113 -7.39 -6.89 19.96
CA THR A 113 -8.46 -7.41 20.82
C THR A 113 -8.76 -8.87 20.49
N ASN A 114 -8.88 -9.72 21.52
CA ASN A 114 -9.33 -11.11 21.38
C ASN A 114 -10.86 -11.25 21.32
N GLU A 115 -11.61 -10.15 21.50
CA GLU A 115 -13.06 -10.12 21.33
C GLU A 115 -13.46 -10.36 19.86
N ILE A 116 -12.55 -10.04 18.93
CA ILE A 116 -12.62 -10.43 17.53
C ILE A 116 -11.46 -11.41 17.29
N PRO A 117 -11.70 -12.73 17.36
CA PRO A 117 -10.64 -13.75 17.31
C PRO A 117 -10.15 -14.01 15.88
N LEU A 118 -9.86 -12.95 15.14
CA LEU A 118 -9.27 -12.97 13.81
C LEU A 118 -7.82 -12.48 13.94
N PRO A 119 -6.80 -13.33 13.73
CA PRO A 119 -5.40 -12.99 13.98
C PRO A 119 -4.79 -12.14 12.85
N TYR A 120 -5.52 -11.12 12.40
CA TYR A 120 -5.19 -10.26 11.28
C TYR A 120 -5.02 -8.81 11.73
N GLY A 121 -4.44 -8.00 10.84
CA GLY A 121 -4.22 -6.59 11.08
C GLY A 121 -4.02 -5.85 9.76
N PRO A 122 -3.83 -4.52 9.77
CA PRO A 122 -3.46 -3.82 8.57
C PRO A 122 -2.09 -4.31 8.08
N TYR A 123 -1.86 -4.22 6.78
CA TYR A 123 -0.58 -4.55 6.15
C TYR A 123 -0.11 -6.00 6.40
N ILE A 124 0.93 -6.21 7.20
CA ILE A 124 1.49 -7.54 7.53
C ILE A 124 1.41 -7.86 9.03
N PHE A 125 0.73 -7.03 9.81
CA PHE A 125 0.69 -7.13 11.29
C PHE A 125 -0.30 -8.19 11.76
N TYR A 126 -0.04 -9.45 11.38
CA TYR A 126 -0.86 -10.62 11.70
C TYR A 126 -0.26 -11.40 12.88
N ASP A 127 -0.84 -12.55 13.21
CA ASP A 127 -0.34 -13.53 14.20
C ASP A 127 -0.40 -13.08 15.66
N LEU A 128 -1.24 -12.09 15.97
CA LEU A 128 -1.67 -11.80 17.34
C LEU A 128 -2.94 -12.61 17.68
N PRO A 129 -3.24 -12.87 18.97
CA PRO A 129 -4.42 -13.65 19.38
C PRO A 129 -5.80 -13.08 18.99
N GLY A 130 -5.85 -11.95 18.29
CA GLY A 130 -7.07 -11.36 17.76
C GLY A 130 -6.77 -10.14 16.89
N LEU A 131 -7.81 -9.40 16.51
CA LEU A 131 -7.72 -8.36 15.48
C LEU A 131 -6.92 -7.16 15.97
N VAL A 132 -5.94 -6.72 15.17
CA VAL A 132 -5.21 -5.47 15.41
C VAL A 132 -6.11 -4.28 15.08
N LEU A 133 -6.42 -3.48 16.10
CA LEU A 133 -7.23 -2.27 15.94
C LEU A 133 -6.39 -1.01 15.76
N GLU A 134 -5.12 -1.04 16.15
CA GLU A 134 -4.22 0.08 15.96
C GLU A 134 -2.79 -0.43 15.89
N VAL A 135 -1.98 0.13 14.98
CA VAL A 135 -0.56 -0.16 14.93
C VAL A 135 0.20 1.03 14.36
N TYR A 136 1.30 1.38 15.02
CA TYR A 136 2.12 2.53 14.65
C TYR A 136 3.59 2.26 14.92
N ASP A 137 4.45 2.91 14.15
CA ASP A 137 5.88 2.87 14.40
C ASP A 137 6.28 3.93 15.43
N ASN A 138 7.41 3.73 16.10
CA ASN A 138 7.87 4.64 17.17
C ASN A 138 8.11 6.08 16.71
N ALA A 139 8.42 6.31 15.42
CA ALA A 139 8.59 7.64 14.87
C ALA A 139 7.25 8.31 14.50
N ASN A 140 6.15 7.54 14.54
CA ASN A 140 4.82 7.93 14.11
C ASN A 140 4.79 8.40 12.64
N ASP A 141 5.64 7.80 11.81
CA ASP A 141 5.65 7.98 10.36
C ASP A 141 4.48 7.23 9.72
N TYR A 142 4.08 6.11 10.32
CA TYR A 142 2.97 5.26 9.92
C TYR A 142 2.09 4.95 11.13
N HIS A 143 0.81 5.24 10.99
CA HIS A 143 -0.19 4.99 12.03
C HIS A 143 -1.48 4.48 11.40
N PHE A 144 -1.77 3.21 11.61
CA PHE A 144 -3.01 2.58 11.18
C PHE A 144 -3.97 2.51 12.36
N THR A 145 -5.22 2.92 12.14
CA THR A 145 -6.29 2.88 13.14
C THR A 145 -7.52 2.24 12.53
N PHE A 146 -8.19 1.40 13.32
CA PHE A 146 -9.45 0.79 12.95
C PHE A 146 -10.54 1.84 12.87
N VAL A 147 -11.27 1.83 11.77
CA VAL A 147 -12.38 2.76 11.52
C VAL A 147 -13.70 2.03 11.71
N GLU A 148 -13.92 0.96 10.95
CA GLU A 148 -15.14 0.18 10.98
C GLU A 148 -14.92 -1.24 10.45
N ASN A 149 -15.88 -2.12 10.71
CA ASN A 149 -15.97 -3.43 10.08
C ASN A 149 -17.36 -3.59 9.44
N LYS A 150 -17.39 -4.20 8.25
CA LYS A 150 -18.64 -4.47 7.54
C LYS A 150 -18.55 -5.81 6.83
N ASN A 151 -19.55 -6.64 7.02
CA ASN A 151 -19.76 -7.80 6.16
C ASN A 151 -20.29 -7.32 4.81
N LEU A 152 -19.69 -7.79 3.73
CA LEU A 152 -20.14 -7.45 2.40
C LEU A 152 -21.10 -8.52 1.92
N LEU A 153 -22.07 -8.08 1.11
CA LEU A 153 -23.08 -8.94 0.52
C LEU A 153 -22.40 -9.91 -0.46
N ASP A 154 -22.93 -11.12 -0.58
CA ASP A 154 -22.35 -12.25 -1.32
C ASP A 154 -22.10 -11.99 -2.82
N ASN A 155 -22.57 -10.87 -3.37
CA ASN A 155 -22.50 -10.51 -4.78
C ASN A 155 -21.35 -9.57 -5.18
N VAL A 156 -20.45 -9.20 -4.25
CA VAL A 156 -19.27 -8.37 -4.56
C VAL A 156 -18.06 -9.25 -4.86
N ASP A 157 -17.79 -9.50 -6.14
CA ASP A 157 -16.55 -10.15 -6.58
C ASP A 157 -15.39 -9.15 -6.51
N LYS A 158 -14.63 -9.16 -5.40
CA LYS A 158 -13.54 -8.22 -5.14
C LYS A 158 -12.21 -8.62 -5.77
N GLU A 159 -11.95 -9.91 -5.94
CA GLU A 159 -10.77 -10.38 -6.67
C GLU A 159 -10.79 -9.78 -8.08
N ASN A 160 -11.97 -9.71 -8.69
CA ASN A 160 -12.18 -9.04 -9.98
C ASN A 160 -11.96 -7.50 -9.93
N ILE A 161 -12.26 -6.83 -8.82
CA ILE A 161 -12.04 -5.37 -8.70
C ILE A 161 -10.56 -5.04 -8.79
N LEU A 162 -9.71 -5.65 -7.96
CA LEU A 162 -8.27 -5.34 -7.98
C LEU A 162 -7.64 -5.70 -9.33
N GLU A 163 -8.01 -6.84 -9.90
CA GLU A 163 -7.54 -7.28 -11.21
C GLU A 163 -7.79 -6.24 -12.31
N LYS A 164 -8.95 -5.57 -12.28
CA LYS A 164 -9.31 -4.49 -13.22
C LYS A 164 -8.37 -3.27 -13.14
N TYR A 165 -7.88 -2.93 -11.95
CA TYR A 165 -7.02 -1.75 -11.73
C TYR A 165 -5.52 -2.05 -11.79
N LEU A 166 -5.12 -3.31 -11.64
CA LEU A 166 -3.71 -3.71 -11.73
C LEU A 166 -3.19 -3.83 -13.18
N GLY A 167 -4.07 -3.69 -14.17
CA GLY A 167 -3.70 -3.76 -15.59
C GLY A 167 -3.32 -5.18 -16.04
N LYS A 168 -2.97 -5.33 -17.32
CA LYS A 168 -2.65 -6.64 -17.92
C LYS A 168 -1.17 -7.00 -17.80
N ASN A 169 -0.29 -6.00 -17.73
CA ASN A 169 1.16 -6.20 -17.69
C ASN A 169 1.59 -6.50 -16.25
N LYS A 170 1.56 -7.78 -15.88
CA LYS A 170 1.92 -8.27 -14.55
C LYS A 170 3.18 -9.12 -14.60
N PHE A 171 4.13 -8.82 -13.74
CA PHE A 171 5.41 -9.52 -13.70
C PHE A 171 5.71 -10.03 -12.30
N GLU A 172 5.93 -11.34 -12.18
CA GLU A 172 6.55 -11.89 -10.98
C GLU A 172 8.03 -11.53 -10.99
N ILE A 173 8.52 -11.00 -9.87
CA ILE A 173 9.90 -10.56 -9.72
C ILE A 173 10.45 -10.96 -8.35
N LYS A 174 11.75 -10.71 -8.13
CA LYS A 174 12.37 -10.77 -6.80
C LYS A 174 12.37 -9.38 -6.17
N LEU A 175 12.45 -9.32 -4.83
CA LEU A 175 12.58 -8.06 -4.09
C LEU A 175 13.74 -7.18 -4.60
N LEU A 176 14.91 -7.77 -4.88
CA LEU A 176 16.05 -7.03 -5.42
C LEU A 176 15.75 -6.42 -6.80
N ASP A 177 14.92 -7.07 -7.62
CA ASP A 177 14.53 -6.54 -8.92
C ASP A 177 13.53 -5.39 -8.77
N TRP A 178 12.67 -5.42 -7.73
CA TRP A 178 11.81 -4.28 -7.39
C TRP A 178 12.65 -3.04 -7.05
N GLN A 179 13.71 -3.19 -6.26
CA GLN A 179 14.63 -2.10 -5.94
C GLN A 179 15.33 -1.55 -7.18
N LYS A 180 15.74 -2.42 -8.12
CA LYS A 180 16.28 -2.00 -9.42
C LYS A 180 15.26 -1.26 -10.26
N ILE A 181 14.00 -1.72 -10.29
CA ILE A 181 12.90 -1.05 -11.01
C ILE A 181 12.69 0.36 -10.45
N LEU A 182 12.64 0.52 -9.12
CA LEU A 182 12.54 1.84 -8.48
C LEU A 182 13.71 2.75 -8.87
N PHE A 183 14.94 2.23 -8.82
CA PHE A 183 16.14 2.99 -9.19
C PHE A 183 16.15 3.38 -10.68
N ASN A 184 15.80 2.46 -11.56
CA ASN A 184 15.73 2.69 -13.00
C ASN A 184 14.64 3.71 -13.35
N TYR A 185 13.47 3.61 -12.73
CA TYR A 185 12.39 4.58 -12.91
C TYR A 185 12.77 5.96 -12.39
N TYR A 186 13.52 6.05 -11.28
CA TYR A 186 14.05 7.33 -10.81
C TYR A 186 15.02 7.96 -11.83
N ASN A 187 15.91 7.17 -12.44
CA ASN A 187 16.87 7.66 -13.44
C ASN A 187 16.24 7.99 -14.79
N ASN A 188 15.18 7.26 -15.16
CA ASN A 188 14.45 7.44 -16.39
C ASN A 188 12.94 7.35 -16.13
N PRO A 189 12.32 8.41 -15.57
CA PRO A 189 10.88 8.43 -15.35
C PRO A 189 10.14 8.36 -16.69
N ILE A 190 8.92 7.83 -16.67
CA ILE A 190 7.99 7.79 -17.82
C ILE A 190 8.65 7.30 -19.14
N PRO A 191 9.38 6.16 -19.13
CA PRO A 191 10.11 5.68 -20.32
C PRO A 191 9.21 5.45 -21.53
N GLU A 192 7.93 5.13 -21.31
CA GLU A 192 6.96 4.88 -22.37
C GLU A 192 6.72 6.09 -23.28
N TYR A 193 6.92 7.31 -22.76
CA TYR A 193 6.89 8.51 -23.57
C TYR A 193 8.12 8.59 -24.50
N LYS A 194 9.32 8.30 -23.99
CA LYS A 194 10.56 8.35 -24.76
C LYS A 194 10.59 7.33 -25.89
N ASP A 195 9.95 6.18 -25.65
CA ASP A 195 9.82 5.12 -26.63
C ASP A 195 8.70 5.38 -27.66
N GLY A 196 7.94 6.47 -27.50
CA GLY A 196 6.82 6.84 -28.38
C GLY A 196 5.54 6.03 -28.16
N ASN A 197 5.48 5.24 -27.07
CA ASN A 197 4.36 4.36 -26.74
C ASN A 197 3.23 5.08 -25.98
N ALA A 198 3.48 6.29 -25.46
CA ALA A 198 2.49 7.11 -24.76
C ALA A 198 2.67 8.60 -25.04
N ARG A 199 1.58 9.38 -24.97
CA ARG A 199 1.59 10.85 -25.05
C ARG A 199 0.86 11.44 -23.85
N MET A 200 1.40 12.52 -23.30
CA MET A 200 0.76 13.32 -22.26
C MET A 200 0.08 14.55 -22.86
N VAL A 201 -1.09 14.84 -22.32
CA VAL A 201 -1.91 16.00 -22.70
C VAL A 201 -2.22 16.76 -21.43
N GLY A 202 -2.07 18.09 -21.48
CA GLY A 202 -2.42 18.96 -20.37
C GLY A 202 -3.92 19.09 -20.16
N GLU A 203 -4.31 19.69 -19.05
CA GLU A 203 -5.73 19.92 -18.72
C GLU A 203 -6.46 20.76 -19.78
N ASN A 204 -5.73 21.58 -20.53
CA ASN A 204 -6.23 22.40 -21.64
C ASN A 204 -6.32 21.64 -22.98
N GLY A 205 -6.02 20.33 -23.02
CA GLY A 205 -6.04 19.52 -24.23
C GLY A 205 -4.81 19.67 -25.14
N GLN A 206 -3.79 20.44 -24.75
CA GLN A 206 -2.55 20.58 -25.53
C GLN A 206 -1.58 19.44 -25.22
N GLU A 207 -0.94 18.91 -26.26
CA GLU A 207 0.14 17.93 -26.09
C GLU A 207 1.32 18.56 -25.35
N TYR A 208 1.95 17.78 -24.47
CA TYR A 208 3.14 18.21 -23.76
C TYR A 208 4.30 18.47 -24.73
N THR A 209 5.00 19.57 -24.50
CA THR A 209 6.27 19.89 -25.16
C THR A 209 7.43 19.16 -24.49
N ALA A 210 8.60 19.16 -25.13
CA ALA A 210 9.83 18.61 -24.53
C ALA A 210 10.18 19.24 -23.17
N ASN A 211 9.82 20.50 -22.95
CA ASN A 211 10.04 21.16 -21.66
C ASN A 211 9.04 20.69 -20.60
N ASP A 212 7.78 20.46 -20.97
CA ASP A 212 6.77 19.94 -20.04
C ASP A 212 7.17 18.55 -19.54
N TYR A 213 7.65 17.67 -20.42
CA TYR A 213 8.16 16.36 -20.03
C TYR A 213 9.36 16.45 -19.07
N ARG A 214 10.32 17.34 -19.33
CA ARG A 214 11.46 17.56 -18.42
C ARG A 214 11.01 18.03 -17.03
N GLU A 215 10.00 18.90 -16.97
CA GLU A 215 9.47 19.35 -15.68
C GLU A 215 8.72 18.23 -14.95
N VAL A 216 7.97 17.39 -15.66
CA VAL A 216 7.35 16.18 -15.08
C VAL A 216 8.40 15.23 -14.52
N GLU A 217 9.47 14.95 -15.25
CA GLU A 217 10.58 14.10 -14.79
C GLU A 217 11.19 14.63 -13.49
N LYS A 218 11.53 15.93 -13.47
CA LYS A 218 12.06 16.59 -12.26
C LYS A 218 11.09 16.50 -11.08
N GLN A 219 9.80 16.70 -11.33
CA GLN A 219 8.77 16.58 -10.29
C GLN A 219 8.67 15.15 -9.76
N ILE A 220 8.72 14.14 -10.62
CA ILE A 220 8.73 12.73 -10.21
C ILE A 220 9.95 12.44 -9.34
N GLN A 221 11.15 12.81 -9.81
CA GLN A 221 12.40 12.61 -9.06
C GLN A 221 12.38 13.33 -7.70
N THR A 222 11.91 14.58 -7.67
CA THR A 222 11.77 15.38 -6.45
C THR A 222 10.80 14.72 -5.47
N LYS A 223 9.64 14.26 -5.94
CA LYS A 223 8.66 13.54 -5.11
C LYS A 223 9.24 12.23 -4.59
N MET A 224 9.89 11.44 -5.43
CA MET A 224 10.51 10.17 -5.01
C MET A 224 11.55 10.39 -3.91
N LYS A 225 12.40 11.42 -4.02
CA LYS A 225 13.36 11.81 -2.97
C LYS A 225 12.66 12.32 -1.72
N ARG A 226 11.70 13.23 -1.86
CA ARG A 226 11.00 13.90 -0.75
C ARG A 226 10.19 12.92 0.10
N TYR A 227 9.54 11.95 -0.53
CA TYR A 227 8.67 10.97 0.11
C TYR A 227 9.33 9.58 0.24
N ASN A 228 10.66 9.52 0.30
CA ASN A 228 11.42 8.28 0.43
C ASN A 228 11.45 7.78 1.89
N ASN A 229 10.29 7.42 2.44
CA ASN A 229 10.16 6.90 3.79
C ASN A 229 9.36 5.59 3.80
N PRO A 230 9.85 4.49 3.18
CA PRO A 230 9.09 3.24 3.10
C PRO A 230 8.88 2.60 4.49
N ILE A 231 7.89 1.71 4.60
CA ILE A 231 7.69 0.87 5.79
C ILE A 231 8.94 0.02 6.06
N GLU A 232 9.49 -0.62 5.03
CA GLU A 232 10.75 -1.37 5.08
C GLU A 232 11.95 -0.46 4.86
N LEU A 233 12.40 0.22 5.92
CA LEU A 233 13.58 1.10 5.89
C LEU A 233 14.88 0.34 5.55
N ASP A 234 14.97 -0.92 5.92
CA ASP A 234 16.08 -1.82 5.57
C ASP A 234 16.10 -2.23 4.09
N GLU A 235 14.99 -2.01 3.37
CA GLU A 235 14.86 -2.27 1.93
C GLU A 235 14.82 -0.97 1.12
N LYS A 236 15.06 0.18 1.76
CA LYS A 236 14.99 1.51 1.16
C LYS A 236 16.01 1.66 0.02
N VAL A 237 15.54 2.19 -1.11
CA VAL A 237 16.40 2.59 -2.23
C VAL A 237 16.83 4.04 -2.03
N GLU A 238 18.13 4.31 -2.05
CA GLU A 238 18.65 5.67 -1.96
C GLU A 238 18.76 6.29 -3.36
N PHE A 239 17.99 7.37 -3.59
CA PHE A 239 17.98 8.11 -4.84
C PHE A 239 18.99 9.27 -4.77
N LYS A 240 19.97 9.28 -5.68
CA LYS A 240 21.03 10.29 -5.73
C LYS A 240 20.65 11.47 -6.61
#